data_AF-A0A2G2LY25-F1
#
_entry.id   AF-A0A2G2LY25-F1
#
_cell.length_a   1.000
_cell.length_b   1.000
_cell.length_c   1.000
_cell.angle_alpha   90.00
_cell.angle_beta   90.00
_cell.angle_gamma   90.00
#
_symmetry.space_group_name_H-M   'P 1'
#
loop_
_entity.id
_entity.type
_entity.pdbx_description
1 polymer ?
#
loop_
_entity_poly.entity_id
_entity_poly.type
_entity_poly.pdbx_seq_one_letter_code
_entity_poly.pdbx_strand_id
1 'polypeptide(L)'
;MSNKHKCPIWETPATITTGSRDGKNVNSSRAGGEYFISGSAHTLLATVTEQEKTLLTSWLVKQRRLGVSTPEITSYILDEVKKEKPSSVHERADNLLRYLNKKTELIGSVIELRRNLADQMYGNHGAGGYGETMAVLLAWTGSQKPTEVITLAEYCDEQNWITLNAPEPTSPVGDATLYELMLKPAGYARLAELDGTNPDSTQGFIAMWFDPSMKKNQEEGFERAIENSGYRPLCINKKETINKIDDEIIAEIRRSRFVVADFTSEPDKPRGGVYYEAGFAQGLNIPVIWTCHKDNIDHVHFDTRQFNHIVWEKADDLREKLEIRIGAVIGYGPLEK
;
A
#
# COMPACT_ATOMS: atom_id res chain seq x y z
N MET A 1 -19.44 -11.95 -20.68
CA MET A 1 -19.94 -10.57 -20.86
C MET A 1 -19.87 -9.89 -19.51
N SER A 2 -18.97 -8.92 -19.32
CA SER A 2 -18.93 -8.11 -18.09
C SER A 2 -20.13 -7.16 -18.12
N ASN A 3 -21.13 -7.39 -17.28
CA ASN A 3 -22.17 -6.40 -17.07
C ASN A 3 -21.55 -5.25 -16.27
N LYS A 4 -21.53 -4.04 -16.85
CA LYS A 4 -21.17 -2.83 -16.11
C LYS A 4 -22.20 -2.65 -14.99
N HIS A 5 -21.76 -2.86 -13.75
CA HIS A 5 -22.55 -2.65 -12.55
C HIS A 5 -22.05 -1.41 -11.80
N LYS A 6 -22.79 -0.96 -10.79
CA LYS A 6 -22.38 0.15 -9.94
C LYS A 6 -21.49 -0.36 -8.79
N CYS A 7 -20.33 0.27 -8.59
CA CYS A 7 -19.45 0.07 -7.45
C CYS A 7 -20.25 0.19 -6.15
N PRO A 8 -20.24 -0.82 -5.25
CA PRO A 8 -20.93 -0.74 -3.97
C PRO A 8 -20.56 0.46 -3.10
N ILE A 9 -19.31 0.93 -3.17
CA ILE A 9 -18.83 2.04 -2.33
C ILE A 9 -19.29 3.40 -2.91
N TRP A 10 -19.09 3.61 -4.21
CA TRP A 10 -19.16 4.94 -4.83
C TRP A 10 -20.27 5.11 -5.86
N GLU A 11 -21.01 4.04 -6.16
CA GLU A 11 -22.03 3.98 -7.20
C GLU A 11 -21.55 4.32 -8.63
N THR A 12 -20.24 4.42 -8.84
CA THR A 12 -19.60 4.64 -10.14
C THR A 12 -19.54 3.34 -10.95
N PRO A 13 -19.36 3.42 -12.29
CA PRO A 13 -19.19 2.22 -13.12
C PRO A 13 -18.06 1.31 -12.60
N ALA A 14 -18.34 0.01 -12.53
CA ALA A 14 -17.41 -1.02 -12.07
C ALA A 14 -17.72 -2.37 -12.75
N THR A 15 -16.73 -3.26 -12.77
CA THR A 15 -16.95 -4.67 -13.09
C THR A 15 -17.25 -5.41 -11.80
N ILE A 16 -18.31 -6.21 -11.77
CA ILE A 16 -18.68 -7.01 -10.60
C ILE A 16 -18.85 -8.46 -11.01
N THR A 17 -18.24 -9.37 -10.24
CA THR A 17 -18.43 -10.81 -10.38
C THR A 17 -18.86 -11.41 -9.04
N THR A 18 -19.85 -12.31 -9.09
CA THR A 18 -20.33 -13.09 -7.95
C THR A 18 -19.79 -14.50 -8.04
N GLY A 19 -19.28 -15.02 -6.93
CA GLY A 19 -18.71 -16.37 -6.83
C GLY A 19 -19.49 -17.26 -5.88
N SER A 20 -18.86 -18.34 -5.42
CA SER A 20 -19.43 -19.26 -4.41
C SER A 20 -19.39 -18.70 -2.99
N ARG A 21 -18.53 -17.71 -2.72
CA ARG A 21 -18.42 -17.03 -1.42
C ARG A 21 -19.52 -15.98 -1.28
N ASP A 22 -20.06 -15.82 -0.06
CA ASP A 22 -21.03 -14.78 0.26
C ASP A 22 -20.41 -13.37 0.16
N GLY A 23 -20.56 -12.75 -1.00
CA GLY A 23 -20.00 -11.44 -1.31
C GLY A 23 -19.86 -11.18 -2.81
N LYS A 24 -19.10 -10.13 -3.13
CA LYS A 24 -18.89 -9.64 -4.51
C LYS A 24 -17.41 -9.31 -4.72
N ASN A 25 -16.85 -9.75 -5.84
CA ASN A 25 -15.59 -9.21 -6.34
C ASN A 25 -15.91 -7.99 -7.20
N VAL A 26 -15.21 -6.89 -6.95
CA VAL A 26 -15.47 -5.59 -7.60
C VAL A 26 -14.16 -5.04 -8.12
N ASN A 27 -14.15 -4.59 -9.37
CA ASN A 27 -13.07 -3.77 -9.93
C ASN A 27 -13.63 -2.38 -10.24
N SER A 28 -13.19 -1.37 -9.48
CA SER A 28 -13.67 0.01 -9.58
C SER A 28 -12.50 1.00 -9.56
N SER A 29 -12.40 1.82 -10.61
CA SER A 29 -11.39 2.89 -10.67
C SER A 29 -11.54 3.89 -9.52
N ARG A 30 -12.76 4.17 -9.04
CA ARG A 30 -13.02 5.07 -7.91
C ARG A 30 -12.65 4.47 -6.55
N ALA A 31 -12.63 3.14 -6.44
CA ALA A 31 -12.02 2.41 -5.32
C ALA A 31 -10.51 2.16 -5.55
N GLY A 32 -9.99 2.63 -6.68
CA GLY A 32 -8.60 2.53 -7.14
C GLY A 32 -8.22 1.19 -7.75
N GLY A 33 -9.11 0.18 -7.83
CA GLY A 33 -8.81 -1.15 -8.36
C GLY A 33 -9.74 -2.25 -7.83
N GLU A 34 -9.21 -3.48 -7.77
CA GLU A 34 -9.94 -4.68 -7.34
C GLU A 34 -10.07 -4.81 -5.81
N TYR A 35 -11.20 -5.34 -5.36
CA TYR A 35 -11.45 -5.73 -3.97
C TYR A 35 -12.58 -6.77 -3.89
N PHE A 36 -12.65 -7.49 -2.78
CA PHE A 36 -13.79 -8.32 -2.41
C PHE A 36 -14.56 -7.65 -1.27
N ILE A 37 -15.89 -7.72 -1.29
CA ILE A 37 -16.75 -7.29 -0.18
C ILE A 37 -17.70 -8.41 0.21
N SER A 38 -17.68 -8.78 1.50
CA SER A 38 -18.59 -9.78 2.06
C SER A 38 -20.05 -9.31 2.05
N GLY A 39 -21.00 -10.25 2.05
CA GLY A 39 -22.44 -9.93 2.07
C GLY A 39 -22.86 -9.07 3.27
N SER A 40 -22.31 -9.36 4.44
CA SER A 40 -22.54 -8.59 5.67
C SER A 40 -21.98 -7.16 5.56
N ALA A 41 -20.74 -7.00 5.10
CA ALA A 41 -20.14 -5.69 4.89
C ALA A 41 -20.87 -4.87 3.82
N HIS A 42 -21.34 -5.53 2.76
CA HIS A 42 -22.11 -4.87 1.70
C HIS A 42 -23.41 -4.25 2.24
N THR A 43 -24.09 -4.95 3.15
CA THR A 43 -25.31 -4.44 3.81
C THR A 43 -25.01 -3.20 4.65
N LEU A 44 -23.86 -3.18 5.33
CA LEU A 44 -23.43 -2.06 6.17
C LEU A 44 -23.01 -0.82 5.37
N LEU A 45 -22.66 -0.94 4.08
CA LEU A 45 -22.29 0.22 3.26
C LEU A 45 -23.39 1.29 3.17
N ALA A 46 -24.66 0.91 3.30
CA ALA A 46 -25.79 1.84 3.28
C ALA A 46 -25.74 2.87 4.42
N THR A 47 -25.04 2.56 5.52
CA THR A 47 -24.91 3.46 6.68
C THR A 47 -23.57 4.21 6.70
N VAL A 48 -22.72 4.03 5.68
CA VAL A 48 -21.38 4.63 5.62
C VAL A 48 -21.45 6.00 4.96
N THR A 49 -20.91 7.01 5.65
CA THR A 49 -20.79 8.39 5.18
C THR A 49 -19.76 8.54 4.06
N GLU A 50 -19.81 9.65 3.29
CA GLU A 50 -18.82 9.94 2.25
C GLU A 50 -17.38 10.02 2.76
N GLN A 51 -17.20 10.51 3.99
CA GLN A 51 -15.89 10.55 4.64
C GLN A 51 -15.37 9.15 4.94
N GLU A 52 -16.23 8.27 5.47
CA GLU A 52 -15.85 6.88 5.75
C GLU A 52 -15.62 6.07 4.47
N LYS A 53 -16.36 6.35 3.37
CA LYS A 53 -16.06 5.78 2.04
C LYS A 53 -14.68 6.19 1.54
N THR A 54 -14.27 7.41 1.83
CA THR A 54 -12.92 7.92 1.53
C THR A 54 -11.86 7.17 2.33
N LEU A 55 -12.06 7.01 3.65
CA LEU A 55 -11.16 6.22 4.50
C LEU A 55 -11.03 4.77 4.02
N LEU A 56 -12.15 4.13 3.67
CA LEU A 56 -12.17 2.78 3.14
C LEU A 56 -11.41 2.67 1.81
N THR A 57 -11.57 3.66 0.94
CA THR A 57 -10.86 3.70 -0.34
C THR A 57 -9.36 3.89 -0.16
N SER A 58 -8.94 4.78 0.74
CA SER A 58 -7.53 4.94 1.11
C SER A 58 -6.96 3.65 1.69
N TRP A 59 -7.71 2.94 2.53
CA TRP A 59 -7.32 1.62 3.04
C TRP A 59 -7.13 0.62 1.90
N LEU A 60 -8.06 0.53 0.95
CA LEU A 60 -7.93 -0.37 -0.22
C LEU A 60 -6.69 -0.08 -1.07
N VAL A 61 -6.38 1.19 -1.30
CA VAL A 61 -5.15 1.60 -2.01
C VAL A 61 -3.92 1.17 -1.23
N LYS A 62 -3.90 1.39 0.09
CA LYS A 62 -2.80 0.96 0.98
C LYS A 62 -2.59 -0.56 0.95
N GLN A 63 -3.66 -1.35 1.03
CA GLN A 63 -3.56 -2.82 0.95
C GLN A 63 -2.96 -3.30 -0.38
N ARG A 64 -3.36 -2.72 -1.50
CA ARG A 64 -2.81 -3.06 -2.82
C ARG A 64 -1.36 -2.64 -2.98
N ARG A 65 -0.96 -1.51 -2.37
CA ARG A 65 0.46 -1.13 -2.27
C ARG A 65 1.28 -2.10 -1.42
N LEU A 66 0.64 -2.79 -0.49
CA LEU A 66 1.23 -3.91 0.26
C LEU A 66 1.14 -5.24 -0.51
N GLY A 67 0.85 -5.24 -1.82
CA GLY A 67 0.82 -6.46 -2.64
C GLY A 67 -0.41 -7.34 -2.44
N VAL A 68 -1.40 -6.91 -1.65
CA VAL A 68 -2.69 -7.62 -1.55
C VAL A 68 -3.49 -7.31 -2.81
N SER A 69 -3.47 -8.22 -3.78
CA SER A 69 -4.10 -8.04 -5.11
C SER A 69 -5.59 -7.74 -5.03
N THR A 70 -6.31 -8.48 -4.19
CA THR A 70 -7.75 -8.33 -3.96
C THR A 70 -8.03 -8.18 -2.46
N PRO A 71 -7.92 -6.96 -1.90
CA PRO A 71 -8.21 -6.72 -0.49
C PRO A 71 -9.66 -7.07 -0.15
N GLU A 72 -9.88 -7.64 1.03
CA GLU A 72 -11.19 -8.12 1.47
C GLU A 72 -11.81 -7.18 2.52
N ILE A 73 -13.02 -6.71 2.23
CA ILE A 73 -13.83 -5.86 3.10
C ILE A 73 -14.83 -6.74 3.86
N THR A 74 -14.59 -6.85 5.16
CA THR A 74 -15.49 -7.47 6.14
C THR A 74 -16.17 -6.41 7.01
N SER A 75 -17.20 -6.80 7.77
CA SER A 75 -17.81 -5.91 8.77
C SER A 75 -16.79 -5.40 9.78
N TYR A 76 -15.86 -6.26 10.21
CA TYR A 76 -14.75 -5.88 11.09
C TYR A 76 -13.86 -4.80 10.46
N ILE A 77 -13.46 -4.96 9.19
CA ILE A 77 -12.64 -3.96 8.50
C ILE A 77 -13.38 -2.63 8.38
N LEU A 78 -14.68 -2.65 8.09
CA LEU A 78 -15.48 -1.42 8.06
C LEU A 78 -15.45 -0.70 9.42
N ASP A 79 -15.57 -1.43 10.53
CA ASP A 79 -15.53 -0.84 11.87
C ASP A 79 -14.13 -0.32 12.27
N GLU A 80 -13.06 -0.98 11.83
CA GLU A 80 -11.69 -0.50 12.04
C GLU A 80 -11.41 0.77 11.24
N VAL A 81 -11.79 0.80 9.95
CA VAL A 81 -11.58 1.97 9.09
C VAL A 81 -12.30 3.22 9.61
N LYS A 82 -13.46 3.08 10.25
CA LYS A 82 -14.18 4.21 10.85
C LYS A 82 -13.44 4.88 12.01
N LYS A 83 -12.47 4.20 12.62
CA LYS A 83 -11.65 4.72 13.72
C LYS A 83 -10.42 5.46 13.23
N GLU A 84 -10.08 5.32 11.95
CA GLU A 84 -8.92 5.96 11.34
C GLU A 84 -9.12 7.46 11.16
N LYS A 85 -8.00 8.19 11.20
CA LYS A 85 -7.99 9.62 10.88
C LYS A 85 -7.77 9.83 9.38
N PRO A 86 -8.38 10.86 8.77
CA PRO A 86 -8.05 11.23 7.40
C PRO A 86 -6.56 11.58 7.26
N SER A 87 -5.96 11.15 6.15
CA SER A 87 -4.58 11.49 5.80
C SER A 87 -4.38 13.01 5.73
N SER A 88 -3.20 13.45 6.15
CA SER A 88 -2.80 14.87 6.05
C SER A 88 -2.67 15.30 4.58
N VAL A 89 -2.68 16.62 4.33
CA VAL A 89 -2.47 17.16 2.97
C VAL A 89 -1.14 16.69 2.38
N HIS A 90 -0.07 16.66 3.19
CA HIS A 90 1.25 16.18 2.75
C HIS A 90 1.22 14.70 2.35
N GLU A 91 0.59 13.83 3.14
CA GLU A 91 0.47 12.40 2.80
C GLU A 91 -0.35 12.20 1.53
N ARG A 92 -1.42 12.99 1.34
CA ARG A 92 -2.24 12.95 0.12
C ARG A 92 -1.46 13.41 -1.11
N ALA A 93 -0.62 14.45 -0.96
CA ALA A 93 0.28 14.92 -2.01
C ALA A 93 1.37 13.87 -2.34
N ASP A 94 1.97 13.26 -1.33
CA ASP A 94 2.92 12.16 -1.49
C ASP A 94 2.27 10.97 -2.23
N ASN A 95 1.00 10.65 -1.94
CA ASN A 95 0.26 9.61 -2.67
C ASN A 95 -0.03 9.99 -4.13
N LEU A 96 -0.22 11.29 -4.44
CA LEU A 96 -0.30 11.77 -5.82
C LEU A 96 1.03 11.51 -6.54
N LEU A 97 2.17 11.86 -5.94
CA LEU A 97 3.50 11.59 -6.51
C LEU A 97 3.71 10.08 -6.75
N ARG A 98 3.32 9.24 -5.79
CA ARG A 98 3.42 7.77 -5.93
C ARG A 98 2.56 7.25 -7.08
N TYR A 99 1.36 7.80 -7.28
CA TYR A 99 0.53 7.46 -8.42
C TYR A 99 1.21 7.84 -9.74
N LEU A 100 1.71 9.08 -9.84
CA LEU A 100 2.41 9.53 -11.05
C LEU A 100 3.62 8.65 -11.35
N ASN A 101 4.45 8.36 -10.35
CA ASN A 101 5.64 7.52 -10.51
C ASN A 101 5.28 6.12 -11.00
N LYS A 102 4.18 5.55 -10.49
CA LYS A 102 3.68 4.23 -10.93
C LYS A 102 3.19 4.25 -12.39
N LYS A 103 2.75 5.39 -12.90
CA LYS A 103 2.20 5.54 -14.26
C LYS A 103 3.22 6.07 -15.28
N THR A 104 4.34 6.61 -14.81
CA THR A 104 5.44 7.10 -15.63
C THR A 104 6.30 5.92 -16.10
N GLU A 105 6.27 5.62 -17.41
CA GLU A 105 7.15 4.60 -18.00
C GLU A 105 8.57 5.12 -18.22
N LEU A 106 8.70 6.39 -18.62
CA LEU A 106 9.98 7.07 -18.89
C LEU A 106 10.02 8.41 -18.15
N ILE A 107 11.20 8.80 -17.64
CA ILE A 107 11.38 10.11 -17.02
C ILE A 107 10.93 11.22 -17.98
N GLY A 108 10.12 12.17 -17.49
CA GLY A 108 9.54 13.23 -18.30
C GLY A 108 8.22 12.87 -19.01
N SER A 109 7.66 11.69 -18.77
CA SER A 109 6.31 11.36 -19.28
C SER A 109 5.25 12.28 -18.70
N VAL A 110 4.30 12.69 -19.54
CA VAL A 110 3.14 13.51 -19.15
C VAL A 110 1.95 12.61 -18.89
N ILE A 111 1.25 12.84 -17.78
CA ILE A 111 -0.01 12.19 -17.44
C ILE A 111 -1.15 13.20 -17.63
N GLU A 112 -2.06 12.88 -18.55
CA GLU A 112 -3.26 13.68 -18.80
C GLU A 112 -4.34 13.41 -17.74
N LEU A 113 -4.85 14.50 -17.18
CA LEU A 113 -5.96 14.50 -16.24
C LEU A 113 -7.10 15.35 -16.80
N ARG A 114 -8.21 14.70 -17.16
CA ARG A 114 -9.40 15.36 -17.71
C ARG A 114 -10.45 15.58 -16.62
N ARG A 115 -11.01 16.78 -16.57
CA ARG A 115 -12.11 17.18 -15.69
C ARG A 115 -13.31 17.59 -16.54
N ASN A 116 -14.39 16.83 -16.49
CA ASN A 116 -15.58 17.08 -17.31
C ASN A 116 -16.42 18.25 -16.75
N LEU A 117 -17.13 18.97 -17.61
CA LEU A 117 -18.01 20.10 -17.27
C LEU A 117 -19.20 19.67 -16.39
N ALA A 118 -19.67 18.44 -16.51
CA ALA A 118 -20.69 17.87 -15.59
C ALA A 118 -20.20 17.82 -14.12
N ASP A 119 -18.91 17.58 -13.89
CA ASP A 119 -18.28 17.64 -12.56
C ASP A 119 -18.15 19.08 -12.05
N GLN A 120 -18.10 20.07 -12.94
CA GLN A 120 -18.02 21.49 -12.60
C GLN A 120 -19.37 22.09 -12.20
N MET A 121 -20.46 21.72 -12.88
CA MET A 121 -21.77 22.39 -12.70
C MET A 121 -22.69 21.76 -11.66
N TYR A 122 -22.67 20.43 -11.49
CA TYR A 122 -23.68 19.75 -10.67
C TYR A 122 -23.14 19.13 -9.38
N GLY A 123 -21.82 19.07 -9.17
CA GLY A 123 -21.22 18.38 -8.02
C GLY A 123 -21.73 16.95 -7.83
N ASN A 124 -22.31 16.35 -8.88
CA ASN A 124 -23.22 15.24 -8.75
C ASN A 124 -22.51 13.94 -9.10
N HIS A 125 -22.56 12.98 -8.17
CA HIS A 125 -22.04 11.61 -8.30
C HIS A 125 -22.88 10.73 -9.24
N GLY A 126 -23.51 11.31 -10.27
CA GLY A 126 -24.58 10.69 -11.05
C GLY A 126 -24.24 10.42 -12.51
N ALA A 127 -24.28 9.13 -12.87
CA ALA A 127 -24.37 8.53 -14.22
C ALA A 127 -23.24 8.76 -15.25
N GLY A 128 -22.57 9.92 -15.26
CA GLY A 128 -21.49 10.24 -16.21
C GLY A 128 -20.11 10.21 -15.57
N GLY A 129 -19.78 9.11 -14.88
CA GLY A 129 -18.63 9.00 -13.96
C GLY A 129 -17.30 9.60 -14.45
N TYR A 130 -16.43 9.93 -13.49
CA TYR A 130 -15.12 10.53 -13.75
C TYR A 130 -14.33 9.80 -14.85
N GLY A 131 -13.52 10.54 -15.62
CA GLY A 131 -12.49 9.92 -16.45
C GLY A 131 -11.62 8.97 -15.63
N GLU A 132 -11.15 7.88 -16.23
CA GLU A 132 -10.49 6.79 -15.50
C GLU A 132 -9.34 7.27 -14.61
N THR A 133 -8.46 8.13 -15.14
CA THR A 133 -7.35 8.74 -14.40
C THR A 133 -7.83 9.53 -13.18
N MET A 134 -8.88 10.36 -13.33
CA MET A 134 -9.43 11.14 -12.23
C MET A 134 -10.05 10.24 -11.16
N ALA A 135 -10.80 9.21 -11.56
CA ALA A 135 -11.39 8.25 -10.62
C ALA A 135 -10.31 7.58 -9.75
N VAL A 136 -9.20 7.16 -10.37
CA VAL A 136 -8.09 6.53 -9.67
C VAL A 136 -7.35 7.53 -8.79
N LEU A 137 -7.10 8.75 -9.25
CA LEU A 137 -6.47 9.79 -8.42
C LEU A 137 -7.30 10.12 -7.19
N LEU A 138 -8.63 10.27 -7.33
CA LEU A 138 -9.52 10.45 -6.18
C LEU A 138 -9.38 9.34 -5.13
N ALA A 139 -9.12 8.10 -5.59
CA ALA A 139 -8.85 6.98 -4.70
C ALA A 139 -7.48 7.09 -4.02
N TRP A 140 -6.43 7.34 -4.80
CA TRP A 140 -5.05 7.41 -4.31
C TRP A 140 -4.82 8.56 -3.34
N THR A 141 -5.43 9.71 -3.59
CA THR A 141 -5.25 10.91 -2.77
C THR A 141 -6.29 11.03 -1.65
N GLY A 142 -7.17 10.04 -1.47
CA GLY A 142 -8.26 10.10 -0.49
C GLY A 142 -9.11 11.37 -0.66
N SER A 143 -9.43 11.74 -1.91
CA SER A 143 -10.16 12.96 -2.23
C SER A 143 -11.63 12.66 -2.50
N GLN A 144 -12.53 13.55 -2.06
CA GLN A 144 -13.97 13.39 -2.29
C GLN A 144 -14.40 13.93 -3.66
N LYS A 145 -13.73 14.99 -4.12
CA LYS A 145 -14.10 15.73 -5.35
C LYS A 145 -12.87 16.09 -6.19
N PRO A 146 -13.03 16.26 -7.53
CA PRO A 146 -11.92 16.57 -8.43
C PRO A 146 -11.10 17.80 -8.04
N THR A 147 -11.74 18.84 -7.48
CA THR A 147 -11.03 20.06 -7.08
C THR A 147 -9.96 19.79 -6.03
N GLU A 148 -10.12 18.80 -5.16
CA GLU A 148 -9.09 18.46 -4.17
C GLU A 148 -7.87 17.81 -4.84
N VAL A 149 -8.07 17.00 -5.88
CA VAL A 149 -6.96 16.43 -6.66
C VAL A 149 -6.19 17.55 -7.37
N ILE A 150 -6.91 18.52 -7.95
CA ILE A 150 -6.30 19.68 -8.60
C ILE A 150 -5.53 20.52 -7.58
N THR A 151 -6.10 20.82 -6.41
CA THR A 151 -5.39 21.57 -5.35
C THR A 151 -4.15 20.82 -4.84
N LEU A 152 -4.19 19.49 -4.75
CA LEU A 152 -3.00 18.70 -4.43
C LEU A 152 -1.94 18.78 -5.55
N ALA A 153 -2.36 18.80 -6.82
CA ALA A 153 -1.45 18.98 -7.95
C ALA A 153 -0.82 20.38 -7.95
N GLU A 154 -1.60 21.42 -7.69
CA GLU A 154 -1.12 22.81 -7.51
C GLU A 154 -0.11 22.88 -6.38
N TYR A 155 -0.42 22.30 -5.21
CA TYR A 155 0.52 22.20 -4.10
C TYR A 155 1.83 21.49 -4.50
N CYS A 156 1.75 20.35 -5.20
CA CYS A 156 2.94 19.65 -5.68
C CYS A 156 3.76 20.47 -6.70
N ASP A 157 3.11 21.28 -7.54
CA ASP A 157 3.77 22.17 -8.49
C ASP A 157 4.47 23.34 -7.76
N GLU A 158 3.83 23.94 -6.76
CA GLU A 158 4.43 24.96 -5.88
C GLU A 158 5.64 24.42 -5.10
N GLN A 159 5.61 23.15 -4.69
CA GLN A 159 6.77 22.46 -4.10
C GLN A 159 7.83 22.05 -5.13
N ASN A 160 7.62 22.36 -6.41
CA ASN A 160 8.50 22.01 -7.53
C ASN A 160 8.64 20.49 -7.75
N TRP A 161 7.73 19.68 -7.21
CA TRP A 161 7.75 18.22 -7.34
C TRP A 161 7.18 17.75 -8.67
N ILE A 162 6.23 18.49 -9.23
CA ILE A 162 5.67 18.24 -10.56
C ILE A 162 5.69 19.53 -11.38
N THR A 163 5.49 19.40 -12.68
CA THR A 163 4.98 20.46 -13.54
C THR A 163 3.49 20.22 -13.71
N LEU A 164 2.69 21.26 -13.48
CA LEU A 164 1.27 21.31 -13.77
C LEU A 164 0.99 22.31 -14.89
N ASN A 165 0.54 21.81 -16.05
CA ASN A 165 0.06 22.66 -17.14
C ASN A 165 -1.45 22.49 -17.32
N ALA A 166 -2.13 23.57 -17.70
CA ALA A 166 -3.53 23.55 -18.12
C ALA A 166 -3.63 24.20 -19.51
N PRO A 167 -3.39 23.43 -20.58
CA PRO A 167 -3.39 23.99 -21.93
C PRO A 167 -4.76 24.60 -22.29
N GLU A 168 -4.75 25.66 -23.09
CA GLU A 168 -6.00 26.27 -23.55
C GLU A 168 -6.83 25.26 -24.35
N PRO A 169 -8.17 25.27 -24.21
CA PRO A 169 -9.04 24.36 -24.95
C PRO A 169 -8.85 24.57 -26.46
N THR A 170 -8.56 23.49 -27.19
CA THR A 170 -8.39 23.53 -28.65
C THR A 170 -9.71 23.71 -29.41
N SER A 171 -10.86 23.62 -28.73
CA SER A 171 -12.19 23.90 -29.26
C SER A 171 -13.03 24.68 -28.24
N PRO A 172 -13.75 25.75 -28.65
CA PRO A 172 -14.71 26.46 -27.79
C PRO A 172 -15.97 25.62 -27.49
N VAL A 173 -16.15 24.49 -28.19
CA VAL A 173 -17.24 23.53 -27.98
C VAL A 173 -16.60 22.20 -27.57
N GLY A 174 -16.48 21.93 -26.26
CA GLY A 174 -15.85 20.70 -25.79
C GLY A 174 -15.56 20.59 -24.29
N ASP A 175 -16.60 20.62 -23.45
CA ASP A 175 -16.92 19.79 -22.27
C ASP A 175 -15.89 19.26 -21.24
N ALA A 176 -14.58 19.51 -21.33
CA ALA A 176 -13.63 19.12 -20.27
C ALA A 176 -12.37 19.99 -20.19
N THR A 177 -11.97 20.40 -18.99
CA THR A 177 -10.65 21.01 -18.72
C THR A 177 -9.59 19.91 -18.69
N LEU A 178 -8.53 20.07 -19.48
CA LEU A 178 -7.36 19.19 -19.49
C LEU A 178 -6.26 19.77 -18.58
N TYR A 179 -5.69 18.90 -17.75
CA TYR A 179 -4.48 19.17 -16.98
C TYR A 179 -3.41 18.16 -17.39
N GLU A 180 -2.16 18.60 -17.45
CA GLU A 180 -1.00 17.79 -17.74
C GLU A 180 -0.08 17.80 -16.53
N LEU A 181 0.22 16.61 -15.99
CA LEU A 181 1.08 16.43 -14.83
C LEU A 181 2.34 15.70 -15.24
N MET A 182 3.51 16.24 -14.91
CA MET A 182 4.81 15.60 -15.16
C MET A 182 5.65 15.63 -13.89
N LEU A 183 6.24 14.50 -13.49
CA LEU A 183 7.19 14.47 -12.36
C LEU A 183 8.46 15.24 -12.69
N LYS A 184 8.92 16.07 -11.75
CA LYS A 184 10.21 16.80 -11.82
C LYS A 184 11.27 16.09 -11.00
N PRO A 185 12.57 16.41 -11.20
CA PRO A 185 13.66 15.86 -10.40
C PRO A 185 13.44 15.99 -8.88
N ALA A 186 12.88 17.09 -8.39
CA ALA A 186 12.59 17.25 -6.96
C ALA A 186 11.44 16.33 -6.48
N GLY A 187 10.50 15.97 -7.36
CA GLY A 187 9.47 14.97 -7.05
C GLY A 187 10.06 13.57 -6.92
N TYR A 188 11.03 13.21 -7.77
CA TYR A 188 11.79 11.97 -7.62
C TYR A 188 12.63 11.96 -6.34
N ALA A 189 13.27 13.08 -5.98
CA ALA A 189 14.00 13.20 -4.72
C ALA A 189 13.07 13.00 -3.51
N ARG A 190 11.88 13.63 -3.53
CA ARG A 190 10.85 13.43 -2.50
C ARG A 190 10.43 11.97 -2.41
N LEU A 191 10.20 11.30 -3.54
CA LEU A 191 9.87 9.87 -3.55
C LEU A 191 10.99 9.01 -2.97
N ALA A 192 12.26 9.32 -3.27
CA ALA A 192 13.40 8.62 -2.71
C ALA A 192 13.49 8.76 -1.17
N GLU A 193 13.22 9.95 -0.63
CA GLU A 193 13.13 10.17 0.84
C GLU A 193 12.04 9.29 1.47
N LEU A 194 10.92 9.11 0.76
CA LEU A 194 9.78 8.33 1.21
C LEU A 194 10.01 6.81 1.12
N ASP A 195 11.00 6.36 0.34
CA ASP A 195 11.32 4.94 0.13
C ASP A 195 12.39 4.42 1.12
N GLY A 196 12.79 5.24 2.10
CA GLY A 196 13.56 4.83 3.26
C GLY A 196 15.06 5.12 3.19
N THR A 197 15.78 4.80 4.27
CA THR A 197 17.13 5.33 4.54
C THR A 197 18.26 4.72 3.69
N ASN A 198 18.09 3.49 3.18
CA ASN A 198 19.17 2.76 2.48
C ASN A 198 18.67 2.08 1.20
N PRO A 199 18.43 2.85 0.11
CA PRO A 199 17.82 2.31 -1.09
C PRO A 199 18.66 1.34 -1.90
N ASP A 200 19.98 1.47 -1.81
CA ASP A 200 20.92 0.64 -2.56
C ASP A 200 21.36 -0.62 -1.80
N SER A 201 20.86 -0.81 -0.57
CA SER A 201 21.19 -2.00 0.20
C SER A 201 20.59 -3.25 -0.44
N THR A 202 21.40 -4.30 -0.53
CA THR A 202 20.95 -5.62 -0.96
C THR A 202 20.51 -6.48 0.21
N GLN A 203 20.54 -5.98 1.45
CA GLN A 203 20.26 -6.78 2.65
C GLN A 203 18.80 -6.66 3.10
N GLY A 204 18.17 -7.81 3.35
CA GLY A 204 16.91 -7.91 4.10
C GLY A 204 17.16 -8.52 5.47
N PHE A 205 16.89 -7.77 6.55
CA PHE A 205 17.08 -8.25 7.92
C PHE A 205 15.88 -9.04 8.40
N ILE A 206 16.11 -10.17 9.07
CA ILE A 206 15.07 -11.04 9.63
C ILE A 206 15.13 -10.98 11.15
N ALA A 207 14.11 -10.37 11.74
CA ALA A 207 13.83 -10.33 13.16
C ALA A 207 12.84 -11.45 13.49
N MET A 208 13.30 -12.56 14.09
CA MET A 208 12.44 -13.72 14.36
C MET A 208 12.86 -14.50 15.60
N TRP A 209 12.02 -15.46 16.01
CA TRP A 209 12.35 -16.37 17.10
C TRP A 209 13.32 -17.48 16.65
N PHE A 210 14.42 -17.68 17.40
CA PHE A 210 15.49 -18.64 17.08
C PHE A 210 15.29 -20.05 17.65
N ASP A 211 14.06 -20.44 17.99
CA ASP A 211 13.81 -21.81 18.44
C ASP A 211 14.09 -22.83 17.34
N PRO A 212 14.64 -24.01 17.66
CA PRO A 212 14.93 -25.05 16.66
C PRO A 212 13.72 -25.43 15.79
N SER A 213 12.49 -25.33 16.31
CA SER A 213 11.26 -25.58 15.54
C SER A 213 11.06 -24.61 14.36
N MET A 214 11.64 -23.41 14.45
CA MET A 214 11.55 -22.37 13.41
C MET A 214 12.61 -22.53 12.32
N LYS A 215 13.60 -23.41 12.48
CA LYS A 215 14.72 -23.54 11.54
C LYS A 215 14.28 -23.76 10.10
N LYS A 216 13.31 -24.66 9.89
CA LYS A 216 12.75 -24.93 8.56
C LYS A 216 12.09 -23.69 7.95
N ASN A 217 11.32 -22.96 8.75
CA ASN A 217 10.64 -21.74 8.31
C ASN A 217 11.65 -20.61 8.04
N GLN A 218 12.73 -20.52 8.82
CA GLN A 218 13.86 -19.63 8.58
C GLN A 218 14.49 -19.89 7.21
N GLU A 219 14.96 -21.10 6.96
CA GLU A 219 15.75 -21.44 5.77
C GLU A 219 14.89 -21.52 4.49
N GLU A 220 13.77 -22.25 4.53
CA GLU A 220 12.95 -22.52 3.32
C GLU A 220 11.86 -21.46 3.07
N GLY A 221 11.53 -20.67 4.10
CA GLY A 221 10.50 -19.64 4.08
C GLY A 221 11.10 -18.23 3.96
N PHE A 222 11.63 -17.71 5.07
CA PHE A 222 12.12 -16.33 5.17
C PHE A 222 13.34 -16.07 4.28
N GLU A 223 14.41 -16.85 4.43
CA GLU A 223 15.65 -16.64 3.70
C GLU A 223 15.44 -16.84 2.20
N ARG A 224 14.77 -17.94 1.82
CA ARG A 224 14.49 -18.24 0.42
C ARG A 224 13.62 -17.20 -0.27
N ALA A 225 12.63 -16.62 0.43
CA ALA A 225 11.81 -15.54 -0.14
C ALA A 225 12.63 -14.28 -0.43
N ILE A 226 13.55 -13.92 0.48
CA ILE A 226 14.42 -12.76 0.32
C ILE A 226 15.41 -12.99 -0.84
N GLU A 227 16.02 -14.18 -0.91
CA GLU A 227 16.90 -14.58 -2.01
C GLU A 227 16.17 -14.57 -3.37
N ASN A 228 15.01 -15.21 -3.46
CA ASN A 228 14.18 -15.24 -4.66
C ASN A 228 13.72 -13.84 -5.10
N SER A 229 13.75 -12.87 -4.17
CA SER A 229 13.44 -11.46 -4.43
C SER A 229 14.67 -10.64 -4.83
N GLY A 230 15.86 -11.24 -4.94
CA GLY A 230 17.10 -10.58 -5.38
C GLY A 230 17.85 -9.87 -4.25
N TYR A 231 17.66 -10.30 -3.00
CA TYR A 231 18.29 -9.72 -1.81
C TYR A 231 19.04 -10.78 -1.00
N ARG A 232 20.02 -10.35 -0.20
CA ARG A 232 20.74 -11.18 0.76
C ARG A 232 20.00 -11.19 2.10
N PRO A 233 19.50 -12.35 2.57
CA PRO A 233 18.91 -12.43 3.89
C PRO A 233 19.99 -12.31 4.98
N LEU A 234 19.63 -11.68 6.09
CA LEU A 234 20.44 -11.67 7.30
C LEU A 234 19.58 -11.93 8.53
N CYS A 235 19.88 -13.00 9.24
CA CYS A 235 19.37 -13.26 10.58
C CYS A 235 20.55 -13.25 11.56
N ILE A 236 20.44 -12.52 12.67
CA ILE A 236 21.59 -12.26 13.55
C ILE A 236 22.17 -13.53 14.18
N ASN A 237 21.35 -14.57 14.37
CA ASN A 237 21.77 -15.87 14.91
C ASN A 237 22.84 -16.57 14.06
N LYS A 238 23.00 -16.19 12.79
CA LYS A 238 24.01 -16.73 11.86
C LYS A 238 25.28 -15.88 11.77
N LYS A 239 25.37 -14.75 12.49
CA LYS A 239 26.53 -13.84 12.45
C LYS A 239 27.43 -14.05 13.66
N GLU A 240 28.66 -14.48 13.43
CA GLU A 240 29.69 -14.47 14.47
C GLU A 240 30.12 -13.01 14.77
N THR A 241 30.15 -12.64 16.04
CA THR A 241 30.64 -11.33 16.48
C THR A 241 31.31 -11.41 17.85
N ILE A 242 32.28 -10.53 18.07
CA ILE A 242 32.87 -10.28 19.39
C ILE A 242 32.22 -9.09 20.11
N ASN A 243 31.40 -8.32 19.40
CA ASN A 243 30.68 -7.16 19.92
C ASN A 243 29.41 -7.60 20.65
N LYS A 244 28.76 -6.66 21.35
CA LYS A 244 27.44 -6.91 21.92
C LYS A 244 26.45 -7.20 20.78
N ILE A 245 25.72 -8.29 20.90
CA ILE A 245 24.74 -8.73 19.90
C ILE A 245 23.73 -7.60 19.60
N ASP A 246 23.27 -6.89 20.63
CA ASP A 246 22.32 -5.78 20.48
C ASP A 246 22.86 -4.65 19.58
N ASP A 247 24.14 -4.29 19.74
CA ASP A 247 24.78 -3.26 18.91
C ASP A 247 24.89 -3.71 17.44
N GLU A 248 25.15 -5.00 17.21
CA GLU A 248 25.15 -5.59 15.88
C GLU A 248 23.75 -5.62 15.26
N ILE A 249 22.71 -5.99 16.01
CA ILE A 249 21.32 -5.95 15.55
C ILE A 249 20.97 -4.53 15.06
N ILE A 250 21.25 -3.51 15.87
CA ILE A 250 20.99 -2.11 15.51
C ILE A 250 21.79 -1.69 14.26
N ALA A 251 23.06 -2.07 14.19
CA ALA A 251 23.90 -1.76 13.04
C ALA A 251 23.39 -2.44 11.77
N GLU A 252 22.98 -3.69 11.85
CA GLU A 252 22.50 -4.47 10.70
C GLU A 252 21.10 -4.05 10.25
N ILE A 253 20.20 -3.69 11.17
CA ILE A 253 18.93 -3.06 10.81
C ILE A 253 19.20 -1.77 10.04
N ARG A 254 20.09 -0.90 10.54
CA ARG A 254 20.45 0.34 9.84
C ARG A 254 20.98 0.09 8.44
N ARG A 255 21.80 -0.94 8.22
CA ARG A 255 22.35 -1.29 6.89
C ARG A 255 21.33 -1.90 5.94
N SER A 256 20.17 -2.33 6.43
CA SER A 256 19.22 -3.11 5.63
C SER A 256 18.31 -2.24 4.80
N ARG A 257 17.91 -2.75 3.64
CA ARG A 257 16.90 -2.13 2.77
C ARG A 257 15.52 -2.21 3.40
N PHE A 258 15.23 -3.33 4.06
CA PHE A 258 13.97 -3.62 4.73
C PHE A 258 14.20 -4.61 5.88
N VAL A 259 13.20 -4.71 6.75
CA VAL A 259 13.13 -5.68 7.85
C VAL A 259 11.92 -6.59 7.65
N VAL A 260 12.10 -7.90 7.81
CA VAL A 260 11.02 -8.86 7.99
C VAL A 260 10.95 -9.21 9.47
N ALA A 261 9.83 -8.88 10.11
CA ALA A 261 9.62 -9.13 11.53
C ALA A 261 8.57 -10.23 11.72
N ASP A 262 8.95 -11.32 12.38
CA ASP A 262 8.07 -12.44 12.71
C ASP A 262 7.71 -12.48 14.19
N PHE A 263 6.42 -12.34 14.47
CA PHE A 263 5.89 -12.24 15.84
C PHE A 263 5.48 -13.60 16.42
N THR A 264 5.81 -14.69 15.74
CA THR A 264 5.55 -16.06 16.22
C THR A 264 6.32 -16.32 17.51
N SER A 265 5.63 -16.87 18.51
CA SER A 265 6.18 -17.12 19.83
C SER A 265 5.44 -18.23 20.56
N GLU A 266 5.92 -18.62 21.74
CA GLU A 266 5.07 -19.40 22.64
C GLU A 266 3.87 -18.55 23.06
N PRO A 267 2.68 -19.16 23.24
CA PRO A 267 1.53 -18.46 23.82
C PRO A 267 1.92 -17.73 25.10
N ASP A 268 1.47 -16.48 25.24
CA ASP A 268 1.73 -15.60 26.39
C ASP A 268 3.20 -15.22 26.64
N LYS A 269 4.12 -15.51 25.71
CA LYS A 269 5.54 -15.09 25.79
C LYS A 269 5.98 -14.30 24.55
N PRO A 270 5.40 -13.11 24.33
CA PRO A 270 5.74 -12.28 23.16
C PRO A 270 7.24 -11.93 23.14
N ARG A 271 7.81 -11.93 21.94
CA ARG A 271 9.26 -11.69 21.74
C ARG A 271 9.56 -10.19 21.72
N GLY A 272 9.72 -9.59 22.91
CA GLY A 272 9.99 -8.15 23.06
C GLY A 272 11.10 -7.60 22.16
N GLY A 273 12.15 -8.39 21.89
CA GLY A 273 13.20 -8.03 20.94
C GLY A 273 12.70 -7.75 19.52
N VAL A 274 11.84 -8.61 18.98
CA VAL A 274 11.26 -8.44 17.62
C VAL A 274 10.41 -7.16 17.54
N TYR A 275 9.61 -6.88 18.58
CA TYR A 275 8.84 -5.62 18.65
C TYR A 275 9.74 -4.40 18.67
N TYR A 276 10.84 -4.45 19.45
CA TYR A 276 11.82 -3.37 19.51
C TYR A 276 12.52 -3.15 18.17
N GLU A 277 12.96 -4.22 17.50
CA GLU A 277 13.63 -4.19 16.20
C GLU A 277 12.70 -3.63 15.10
N ALA A 278 11.45 -4.09 15.06
CA ALA A 278 10.44 -3.57 14.14
C ALA A 278 10.15 -2.09 14.39
N GLY A 279 9.96 -1.69 15.65
CA GLY A 279 9.74 -0.29 16.02
C GLY A 279 10.92 0.61 15.70
N PHE A 280 12.16 0.12 15.93
CA PHE A 280 13.38 0.85 15.60
C PHE A 280 13.52 1.06 14.09
N ALA A 281 13.28 0.02 13.28
CA ALA A 281 13.29 0.12 11.83
C ALA A 281 12.25 1.13 11.33
N GLN A 282 11.02 1.08 11.85
CA GLN A 282 9.98 2.07 11.53
C GLN A 282 10.39 3.50 11.89
N GLY A 283 11.01 3.70 13.05
CA GLY A 283 11.51 5.01 13.49
C GLY A 283 12.57 5.61 12.56
N LEU A 284 13.26 4.77 11.78
CA LEU A 284 14.25 5.18 10.77
C LEU A 284 13.68 5.29 9.35
N ASN A 285 12.36 5.11 9.19
CA ASN A 285 11.70 4.98 7.89
C ASN A 285 12.22 3.79 7.06
N ILE A 286 12.68 2.72 7.71
CA ILE A 286 13.04 1.47 7.05
C ILE A 286 11.75 0.62 6.93
N PRO A 287 11.37 0.16 5.72
CA PRO A 287 10.19 -0.66 5.54
C PRO A 287 10.22 -1.93 6.40
N VAL A 288 9.11 -2.19 7.12
CA VAL A 288 8.92 -3.41 7.91
C VAL A 288 7.80 -4.25 7.31
N ILE A 289 8.12 -5.51 7.00
CA ILE A 289 7.18 -6.54 6.59
C ILE A 289 6.83 -7.37 7.82
N TRP A 290 5.57 -7.29 8.23
CA TRP A 290 5.04 -7.95 9.41
C TRP A 290 4.59 -9.36 9.07
N THR A 291 5.00 -10.34 9.85
CA THR A 291 4.68 -11.76 9.63
C THR A 291 4.33 -12.44 10.95
N CYS A 292 3.43 -13.43 10.92
CA CYS A 292 3.11 -14.22 12.09
C CYS A 292 2.49 -15.55 11.67
N HIS A 293 2.84 -16.62 12.39
CA HIS A 293 2.18 -17.90 12.22
C HIS A 293 0.68 -17.79 12.53
N LYS A 294 -0.14 -18.50 11.75
CA LYS A 294 -1.60 -18.50 11.86
C LYS A 294 -2.11 -18.83 13.26
N ASP A 295 -1.47 -19.77 13.94
CA ASP A 295 -1.86 -20.18 15.29
C ASP A 295 -1.54 -19.12 16.37
N ASN A 296 -0.75 -18.11 16.02
CA ASN A 296 -0.31 -17.07 16.94
C ASN A 296 -0.92 -15.69 16.66
N ILE A 297 -1.60 -15.49 15.53
CA ILE A 297 -2.08 -14.16 15.10
C ILE A 297 -3.03 -13.52 16.11
N ASP A 298 -3.88 -14.32 16.76
CA ASP A 298 -4.82 -13.87 17.80
C ASP A 298 -4.13 -13.56 19.14
N HIS A 299 -2.86 -13.94 19.29
CA HIS A 299 -2.04 -13.72 20.47
C HIS A 299 -0.98 -12.62 20.27
N VAL A 300 -0.92 -12.01 19.08
CA VAL A 300 -0.03 -10.87 18.81
C VAL A 300 -0.47 -9.66 19.64
N HIS A 301 0.50 -8.89 20.13
CA HIS A 301 0.22 -7.75 21.00
C HIS A 301 -0.73 -6.74 20.34
N PHE A 302 -1.63 -6.14 21.13
CA PHE A 302 -2.68 -5.28 20.60
C PHE A 302 -2.15 -4.08 19.82
N ASP A 303 -0.96 -3.57 20.17
CA ASP A 303 -0.32 -2.43 19.49
C ASP A 303 0.09 -2.73 18.05
N THR A 304 0.32 -3.99 17.69
CA THR A 304 0.76 -4.36 16.34
C THR A 304 -0.35 -5.00 15.51
N ARG A 305 -1.47 -5.42 16.11
CA ARG A 305 -2.59 -6.09 15.41
C ARG A 305 -3.15 -5.32 14.19
N GLN A 306 -2.96 -4.00 14.15
CA GLN A 306 -3.45 -3.14 13.07
C GLN A 306 -2.54 -3.16 11.83
N PHE A 307 -1.31 -3.66 11.94
CA PHE A 307 -0.44 -3.85 10.79
C PHE A 307 -0.89 -5.05 9.97
N ASN A 308 -0.75 -4.93 8.64
CA ASN A 308 -1.04 -6.05 7.75
C ASN A 308 0.06 -7.11 7.87
N HIS A 309 -0.19 -8.07 8.75
CA HIS A 309 0.64 -9.26 8.90
C HIS A 309 0.42 -10.21 7.73
N ILE A 310 1.50 -10.72 7.18
CA ILE A 310 1.47 -11.96 6.41
C ILE A 310 1.21 -13.08 7.41
N VAL A 311 -0.01 -13.60 7.39
CA VAL A 311 -0.40 -14.77 8.18
C VAL A 311 -0.02 -16.02 7.38
N TRP A 312 0.88 -16.83 7.95
CA TRP A 312 1.45 -18.01 7.30
C TRP A 312 1.23 -19.29 8.10
N GLU A 313 1.18 -20.44 7.43
CA GLU A 313 0.98 -21.76 8.08
C GLU A 313 2.15 -22.73 7.82
N LYS A 314 2.83 -22.61 6.68
CA LYS A 314 3.95 -23.47 6.28
C LYS A 314 5.03 -22.64 5.61
N ALA A 315 6.26 -23.14 5.60
CA ALA A 315 7.41 -22.47 4.96
C ALA A 315 7.14 -22.08 3.49
N ASP A 316 6.51 -22.94 2.69
CA ASP A 316 6.19 -22.63 1.29
C ASP A 316 5.17 -21.48 1.13
N ASP A 317 4.15 -21.47 1.99
CA ASP A 317 3.11 -20.42 2.02
C ASP A 317 3.70 -19.08 2.48
N LEU A 318 4.54 -19.12 3.51
CA LEU A 318 5.32 -17.97 3.95
C LEU A 318 6.18 -17.43 2.80
N ARG A 319 6.91 -18.33 2.11
CA ARG A 319 7.81 -17.96 1.02
C ARG A 319 7.07 -17.19 -0.07
N GLU A 320 6.00 -17.77 -0.61
CA GLU A 320 5.22 -17.16 -1.71
C GLU A 320 4.65 -15.79 -1.31
N LYS A 321 4.00 -15.71 -0.15
CA LYS A 321 3.39 -14.45 0.32
C LYS A 321 4.45 -13.38 0.61
N LEU A 322 5.59 -13.76 1.16
CA LEU A 322 6.68 -12.84 1.47
C LEU A 322 7.35 -12.31 0.20
N GLU A 323 7.59 -13.16 -0.81
CA GLU A 323 8.09 -12.73 -2.12
C GLU A 323 7.18 -11.68 -2.77
N ILE A 324 5.86 -11.93 -2.77
CA ILE A 324 4.86 -10.98 -3.30
C ILE A 324 4.93 -9.66 -2.53
N ARG A 325 5.02 -9.70 -1.20
CA ARG A 325 5.10 -8.50 -0.36
C ARG A 325 6.40 -7.72 -0.61
N ILE A 326 7.54 -8.39 -0.71
CA ILE A 326 8.82 -7.74 -1.00
C ILE A 326 8.75 -7.07 -2.37
N GLY A 327 8.32 -7.78 -3.41
CA GLY A 327 8.18 -7.22 -4.76
C GLY A 327 7.23 -6.02 -4.82
N ALA A 328 6.15 -6.03 -4.03
CA ALA A 328 5.17 -4.95 -4.00
C ALA A 328 5.61 -3.70 -3.22
N VAL A 329 6.32 -3.89 -2.10
CA VAL A 329 6.66 -2.81 -1.16
C VAL A 329 8.06 -2.26 -1.41
N ILE A 330 9.00 -3.14 -1.75
CA ILE A 330 10.43 -2.81 -1.91
C ILE A 330 10.84 -2.78 -3.38
N GLY A 331 10.28 -3.69 -4.20
CA GLY A 331 10.77 -4.01 -5.53
C GLY A 331 11.66 -5.26 -5.51
N TYR A 332 12.11 -5.68 -6.69
CA TYR A 332 13.10 -6.77 -6.81
C TYR A 332 14.51 -6.21 -6.71
N GLY A 333 15.35 -6.90 -5.95
CA GLY A 333 16.73 -6.52 -5.71
C GLY A 333 17.66 -6.85 -6.88
N PRO A 334 18.89 -6.33 -6.85
CA PRO A 334 19.83 -6.43 -7.95
C PRO A 334 20.60 -7.76 -8.00
N LEU A 335 20.45 -8.65 -7.00
CA LEU A 335 21.14 -9.94 -6.98
C LEU A 335 20.40 -10.93 -7.90
N GLU A 336 21.17 -11.72 -8.66
CA GLU A 336 20.63 -12.81 -9.47
C GLU A 336 20.05 -13.91 -8.56
N LYS A 337 18.97 -14.55 -9.03
CA LYS A 337 18.19 -15.56 -8.29
C LYS A 337 18.86 -16.93 -8.25
#